data_AF-A0A836K0M6-F1
#
_entry.id   AF-A0A836K0M6-F1
#
_cell.length_a   1.000
_cell.length_b   1.000
_cell.length_c   1.000
_cell.angle_alpha   90.00
_cell.angle_beta   90.00
_cell.angle_gamma   90.00
#
_symmetry.space_group_name_H-M   'P 1'
#
loop_
_entity.id
_entity.type
_entity.pdbx_description
1 polymer ?
#
loop_
_entity_poly.entity_id
_entity_poly.type
_entity_poly.pdbx_seq_one_letter_code
_entity_poly.pdbx_strand_id
1 'polypeptide(L)'
;MRMVVGVMVLGQLLTRILLAAHAGDRLAAARRILKDVPLIDGHNDLPWNIRKFLKNQLREFRFDDLSDIHPWSRSAWSHTDLKRLRQGMVAAQFWSAYVPCSSQHLDSVQLALEQIDLIRRLVNKHADSMVLVTTAEGIERAHKEARLASLIGVEGGHAVGASLAVLRMLYELGARYLTLTHTCNTPWADCSTADEPGQVPQIGGLSNFGKSVVLEMNRLGMMVDLSHVSVPTMLAAMTTSRAPVIFSHSSAHALCNSSRNVPDHALRLLAQTGGIVMVSFYPHFISCGEKSTLEDVAAHINHVRKIAGVDHVGIGAGYDGINLTPTGLEDVSKYPELFAELLAHGWSEKDIQKLAGLNLIRVFKAVEQIRDNLAAEGMEPLEEEIPQEDIIGRDYCRYNIKRPMTP
;
A
#
# COMPACT_ATOMS: atom_id res chain seq x y z
N MET A 1 34.59 -4.52 49.19
CA MET A 1 34.39 -4.95 47.79
C MET A 1 33.06 -5.66 47.54
N ARG A 2 32.63 -6.64 48.34
CA ARG A 2 31.34 -7.36 48.16
C ARG A 2 30.08 -6.48 48.24
N MET A 3 30.09 -5.43 49.07
CA MET A 3 28.93 -4.55 49.27
C MET A 3 28.70 -3.57 48.11
N VAL A 4 29.77 -3.15 47.42
CA VAL A 4 29.70 -2.23 46.26
C VAL A 4 29.18 -2.96 45.02
N VAL A 5 29.56 -4.23 44.84
CA VAL A 5 29.04 -5.09 43.76
C VAL A 5 27.54 -5.37 43.94
N GLY A 6 27.08 -5.58 45.18
CA GLY A 6 25.65 -5.79 45.47
C GLY A 6 24.75 -4.60 45.12
N VAL A 7 25.21 -3.37 45.39
CA VAL A 7 24.45 -2.13 45.06
C VAL A 7 24.43 -1.86 43.56
N MET A 8 25.53 -2.11 42.83
CA MET A 8 25.57 -1.97 41.37
C MET A 8 24.66 -2.98 40.67
N VAL A 9 24.64 -4.24 41.12
CA VAL A 9 23.75 -5.29 40.56
C VAL A 9 22.28 -4.98 40.86
N LEU A 10 21.95 -4.50 42.07
CA LEU A 10 20.59 -4.10 42.42
C LEU A 10 20.13 -2.88 41.60
N GLY A 11 21.01 -1.90 41.38
CA GLY A 11 20.74 -0.72 40.54
C GLY A 11 20.50 -1.08 39.08
N GLN A 12 21.30 -1.97 38.50
CA GLN A 12 21.08 -2.47 37.12
C GLN A 12 19.78 -3.27 36.99
N LEU A 13 19.42 -4.05 38.02
CA LEU A 13 18.17 -4.80 38.07
C LEU A 13 16.95 -3.87 38.17
N LEU A 14 16.99 -2.87 39.04
CA LEU A 14 15.95 -1.84 39.19
C LEU A 14 15.76 -1.03 37.90
N THR A 15 16.84 -0.61 37.24
CA THR A 15 16.75 0.10 35.95
C THR A 15 16.15 -0.78 34.86
N ARG A 16 16.49 -2.07 34.81
CA ARG A 16 15.88 -3.01 33.86
C ARG A 16 14.39 -3.24 34.15
N ILE A 17 14.00 -3.36 35.41
CA ILE A 17 12.59 -3.49 35.81
C ILE A 17 11.81 -2.23 35.44
N LEU A 18 12.37 -1.04 35.70
CA LEU A 18 11.76 0.23 35.30
C LEU A 18 11.63 0.34 33.78
N LEU A 19 12.68 0.09 33.01
CA LEU A 19 12.63 0.11 31.55
C LEU A 19 11.59 -0.86 30.97
N ALA A 20 11.50 -2.07 31.55
CA ALA A 20 10.51 -3.07 31.17
C ALA A 20 9.07 -2.64 31.51
N ALA A 21 8.85 -2.05 32.69
CA ALA A 21 7.54 -1.51 33.08
C ALA A 21 7.10 -0.39 32.12
N HIS A 22 8.00 0.54 31.79
CA HIS A 22 7.71 1.62 30.84
C HIS A 22 7.46 1.09 29.41
N ALA A 23 8.13 0.00 29.00
CA ALA A 23 7.86 -0.65 27.72
C ALA A 23 6.48 -1.34 27.68
N GLY A 24 6.10 -2.01 28.78
CA GLY A 24 4.76 -2.57 28.95
C GLY A 24 3.67 -1.50 28.89
N ASP A 25 3.88 -0.36 29.54
CA ASP A 25 2.94 0.76 29.54
C ASP A 25 2.76 1.35 28.12
N ARG A 26 3.84 1.47 27.34
CA ARG A 26 3.77 1.95 25.96
C ARG A 26 3.05 0.98 25.03
N LEU A 27 3.28 -0.32 25.18
CA LEU A 27 2.55 -1.32 24.40
C LEU A 27 1.05 -1.32 24.75
N ALA A 28 0.71 -1.17 26.03
CA ALA A 28 -0.68 -1.02 26.46
C ALA A 28 -1.32 0.25 25.90
N ALA A 29 -0.59 1.38 25.87
CA ALA A 29 -1.04 2.63 25.26
C ALA A 29 -1.26 2.49 23.75
N ALA A 30 -0.31 1.89 23.02
CA ALA A 30 -0.46 1.60 21.59
C ALA A 30 -1.71 0.75 21.32
N ARG A 31 -1.89 -0.35 22.05
CA ARG A 31 -3.07 -1.21 21.93
C ARG A 31 -4.37 -0.48 22.27
N ARG A 32 -4.37 0.44 23.24
CA ARG A 32 -5.54 1.28 23.53
C ARG A 32 -5.87 2.19 22.35
N ILE A 33 -4.87 2.88 21.80
CA ILE A 33 -5.06 3.77 20.65
C ILE A 33 -5.61 3.00 19.44
N LEU A 34 -5.09 1.81 19.15
CA LEU A 34 -5.56 0.96 18.05
C LEU A 34 -6.97 0.38 18.26
N LYS A 35 -7.53 0.43 19.47
CA LYS A 35 -8.96 0.18 19.69
C LYS A 35 -9.80 1.41 19.32
N ASP A 36 -9.30 2.60 19.60
CA ASP A 36 -10.01 3.86 19.40
C ASP A 36 -10.04 4.28 17.92
N VAL A 37 -8.95 4.02 17.18
CA VAL A 37 -8.85 4.34 15.74
C VAL A 37 -8.40 3.12 14.93
N PRO A 38 -8.85 2.98 13.68
CA PRO A 38 -8.47 1.85 12.86
C PRO A 38 -6.99 1.93 12.46
N LEU A 39 -6.24 0.85 12.71
CA LEU A 39 -4.99 0.61 11.98
C LEU A 39 -5.33 0.22 10.55
N ILE A 40 -4.78 0.95 9.58
CA ILE A 40 -4.97 0.68 8.16
C ILE A 40 -3.63 0.43 7.50
N ASP A 41 -3.46 -0.77 6.95
CA ASP A 41 -2.31 -1.12 6.12
C ASP A 41 -2.66 -0.95 4.62
N GLY A 42 -1.78 -0.24 3.91
CA GLY A 42 -1.98 0.17 2.52
C GLY A 42 -1.71 -0.91 1.48
N HIS A 43 -1.04 -2.02 1.82
CA HIS A 43 -0.63 -3.00 0.82
C HIS A 43 -0.25 -4.37 1.41
N ASN A 44 -0.98 -5.41 0.99
CA ASN A 44 -0.70 -6.80 1.36
C ASN A 44 -1.02 -7.78 0.21
N ASP A 45 -0.07 -8.65 -0.11
CA ASP A 45 -0.08 -9.56 -1.27
C ASP A 45 -0.55 -10.99 -0.95
N LEU A 46 -1.22 -11.21 0.17
CA LEU A 46 -1.86 -12.49 0.47
C LEU A 46 -2.66 -13.06 -0.73
N PRO A 47 -3.45 -12.26 -1.50
CA PRO A 47 -4.15 -12.77 -2.68
C PRO A 47 -3.22 -13.40 -3.73
N TRP A 48 -2.02 -12.85 -3.92
CA TRP A 48 -1.03 -13.43 -4.83
C TRP A 48 -0.52 -14.77 -4.31
N ASN A 49 -0.25 -14.89 -3.01
CA ASN A 49 0.20 -16.16 -2.44
C ASN A 49 -0.89 -17.25 -2.46
N ILE A 50 -2.15 -16.88 -2.28
CA ILE A 50 -3.28 -17.82 -2.47
C ILE A 50 -3.33 -18.28 -3.94
N ARG A 51 -3.11 -17.38 -4.91
CA ARG A 51 -2.99 -17.78 -6.32
C ARG A 51 -1.82 -18.73 -6.55
N LYS A 52 -0.65 -18.39 -6.05
CA LYS A 52 0.58 -19.15 -6.24
C LYS A 52 0.45 -20.57 -5.67
N PHE A 53 0.03 -20.68 -4.42
CA PHE A 53 0.00 -21.93 -3.66
C PHE A 53 -1.26 -22.76 -3.90
N LEU A 54 -2.42 -22.12 -4.05
CA LEU A 54 -3.72 -22.79 -4.09
C LEU A 54 -4.45 -22.64 -5.42
N LYS A 55 -3.88 -21.91 -6.40
CA LYS A 55 -4.54 -21.65 -7.70
C LYS A 55 -5.95 -21.07 -7.50
N ASN A 56 -6.10 -20.13 -6.56
CA ASN A 56 -7.35 -19.45 -6.19
C ASN A 56 -8.43 -20.36 -5.55
N GLN A 57 -8.10 -21.62 -5.23
CA GLN A 57 -9.03 -22.57 -4.64
C GLN A 57 -9.16 -22.35 -3.13
N LEU A 58 -10.22 -21.66 -2.73
CA LEU A 58 -10.46 -21.31 -1.32
C LEU A 58 -11.12 -22.42 -0.51
N ARG A 59 -11.62 -23.51 -1.10
CA ARG A 59 -12.43 -24.52 -0.39
C ARG A 59 -11.72 -25.07 0.85
N GLU A 60 -10.47 -25.45 0.70
CA GLU A 60 -9.64 -26.02 1.77
C GLU A 60 -8.71 -25.00 2.43
N PHE A 61 -8.69 -23.75 1.94
CA PHE A 61 -7.93 -22.69 2.59
C PHE A 61 -8.48 -22.41 3.99
N ARG A 62 -7.61 -22.48 4.99
CA ARG A 62 -7.89 -22.27 6.42
C ARG A 62 -7.25 -20.96 6.87
N PHE A 63 -7.86 -19.83 6.50
CA PHE A 63 -7.28 -18.51 6.76
C PHE A 63 -7.23 -18.11 8.25
N ASP A 64 -7.87 -18.88 9.14
CA ASP A 64 -7.90 -18.58 10.57
C ASP A 64 -6.51 -18.58 11.22
N ASP A 65 -5.69 -19.59 10.90
CA ASP A 65 -4.32 -19.74 11.40
C ASP A 65 -3.51 -20.58 10.39
N LEU A 66 -2.46 -19.98 9.83
CA LEU A 66 -1.61 -20.63 8.83
C LEU A 66 -0.29 -21.14 9.42
N SER A 67 -0.06 -20.99 10.72
CA SER A 67 1.25 -21.26 11.35
C SER A 67 1.73 -22.70 11.21
N ASP A 68 0.81 -23.66 11.07
CA ASP A 68 1.11 -25.10 10.99
C ASP A 68 0.72 -25.74 9.65
N ILE A 69 0.31 -24.94 8.66
CA ILE A 69 -0.22 -25.44 7.38
C ILE A 69 0.84 -25.31 6.28
N HIS A 70 1.25 -26.43 5.66
CA HIS A 70 2.16 -26.39 4.51
C HIS A 70 1.44 -25.89 3.23
N PRO A 71 2.06 -25.06 2.35
CA PRO A 71 3.43 -24.53 2.45
C PRO A 71 3.59 -23.26 3.31
N TRP A 72 2.48 -22.68 3.79
CA TRP A 72 2.44 -21.41 4.52
C TRP A 72 3.37 -21.36 5.74
N SER A 73 3.37 -22.40 6.56
CA SER A 73 4.18 -22.50 7.79
C SER A 73 5.70 -22.43 7.56
N ARG A 74 6.16 -22.62 6.32
CA ARG A 74 7.58 -22.58 5.94
C ARG A 74 7.90 -21.51 4.89
N SER A 75 6.87 -20.83 4.40
CA SER A 75 7.04 -19.83 3.36
C SER A 75 7.52 -18.52 3.97
N ALA A 76 8.61 -17.98 3.44
CA ALA A 76 9.04 -16.60 3.71
C ALA A 76 8.08 -15.55 3.13
N TRP A 77 7.03 -15.99 2.44
CA TRP A 77 5.94 -15.18 1.88
C TRP A 77 4.62 -15.54 2.57
N SER A 78 4.62 -15.67 3.90
CA SER A 78 3.44 -16.06 4.68
C SER A 78 3.41 -15.30 6.01
N HIS A 79 2.95 -14.07 5.92
CA HIS A 79 2.91 -13.11 7.01
C HIS A 79 1.50 -12.89 7.54
N THR A 80 0.47 -13.35 6.83
CA THR A 80 -0.92 -12.96 7.11
C THR A 80 -1.83 -14.16 7.33
N ASP A 81 -2.51 -14.17 8.47
CA ASP A 81 -3.70 -14.96 8.76
C ASP A 81 -4.62 -14.18 9.72
N LEU A 82 -5.86 -14.62 9.91
CA LEU A 82 -6.83 -13.89 10.75
C LEU A 82 -6.36 -13.80 12.21
N LYS A 83 -5.70 -14.83 12.74
CA LYS A 83 -5.14 -14.81 14.09
C LYS A 83 -4.10 -13.70 14.24
N ARG A 84 -3.11 -13.63 13.34
CA ARG A 84 -2.06 -12.59 13.38
C ARG A 84 -2.64 -11.20 13.11
N LEU A 85 -3.59 -11.05 12.18
CA LEU A 85 -4.27 -9.76 11.92
C LEU A 85 -4.97 -9.23 13.18
N ARG A 86 -5.67 -10.10 13.92
CA ARG A 86 -6.31 -9.75 15.20
C ARG A 86 -5.27 -9.38 16.27
N GLN A 87 -4.17 -10.13 16.37
CA GLN A 87 -3.09 -9.86 17.34
C GLN A 87 -2.40 -8.50 17.08
N GLY A 88 -2.22 -8.17 15.79
CA GLY A 88 -1.68 -6.90 15.31
C GLY A 88 -2.69 -5.74 15.30
N MET A 89 -3.96 -6.03 15.60
CA MET A 89 -5.05 -5.04 15.67
C MET A 89 -5.28 -4.32 14.34
N VAL A 90 -5.06 -5.01 13.22
CA VAL A 90 -5.34 -4.48 11.87
C VAL A 90 -6.85 -4.35 11.71
N ALA A 91 -7.32 -3.12 11.48
CA ALA A 91 -8.74 -2.81 11.35
C ALA A 91 -9.17 -2.69 9.89
N ALA A 92 -8.26 -2.26 9.01
CA ALA A 92 -8.48 -2.30 7.57
C ALA A 92 -7.21 -2.70 6.81
N GLN A 93 -7.43 -3.39 5.70
CA GLN A 93 -6.37 -3.85 4.80
C GLN A 93 -6.77 -3.56 3.37
N PHE A 94 -5.87 -2.92 2.63
CA PHE A 94 -5.90 -2.97 1.18
C PHE A 94 -5.23 -4.26 0.70
N TRP A 95 -6.02 -5.14 0.10
CA TRP A 95 -5.55 -6.37 -0.51
C TRP A 95 -5.10 -6.08 -1.94
N SER A 96 -3.85 -6.45 -2.25
CA SER A 96 -3.28 -6.24 -3.58
C SER A 96 -3.89 -7.23 -4.58
N ALA A 97 -4.57 -6.70 -5.58
CA ALA A 97 -4.93 -7.40 -6.81
C ALA A 97 -3.76 -7.30 -7.82
N TYR A 98 -2.59 -7.78 -7.39
CA TYR A 98 -1.37 -7.79 -8.17
C TYR A 98 -1.45 -8.70 -9.41
N VAL A 99 -0.85 -8.23 -10.50
CA VAL A 99 -0.66 -9.00 -11.74
C VAL A 99 0.79 -8.92 -12.22
N PRO A 100 1.44 -10.05 -12.60
CA PRO A 100 2.82 -10.04 -13.07
C PRO A 100 3.06 -9.17 -14.30
N CYS A 101 4.18 -8.45 -14.31
CA CYS A 101 4.58 -7.62 -15.45
C CYS A 101 4.67 -8.39 -16.78
N SER A 102 5.01 -9.69 -16.74
CA SER A 102 5.06 -10.56 -17.91
C SER A 102 3.69 -10.83 -18.56
N SER A 103 2.58 -10.51 -17.88
CA SER A 103 1.23 -10.59 -18.44
C SER A 103 0.82 -9.35 -19.23
N GLN A 104 1.62 -8.28 -19.17
CA GLN A 104 1.33 -7.05 -19.91
C GLN A 104 1.31 -7.33 -21.42
N HIS A 105 0.29 -6.83 -22.11
CA HIS A 105 -0.02 -7.14 -23.52
C HIS A 105 -0.50 -8.58 -23.77
N LEU A 106 -0.79 -9.36 -22.73
CA LEU A 106 -1.36 -10.71 -22.81
C LEU A 106 -2.71 -10.73 -22.07
N ASP A 107 -2.75 -11.39 -20.91
CA ASP A 107 -3.93 -11.69 -20.10
C ASP A 107 -4.00 -10.85 -18.82
N SER A 108 -3.25 -9.74 -18.71
CA SER A 108 -3.21 -8.89 -17.50
C SER A 108 -4.59 -8.46 -16.99
N VAL A 109 -5.51 -8.12 -17.90
CA VAL A 109 -6.89 -7.74 -17.55
C VAL A 109 -7.63 -8.93 -16.93
N GLN A 110 -7.54 -10.12 -17.54
CA GLN A 110 -8.18 -11.33 -17.00
C GLN A 110 -7.62 -11.68 -15.61
N LEU A 111 -6.29 -11.65 -15.46
CA LEU A 111 -5.65 -11.93 -14.18
C LEU A 111 -6.10 -10.95 -13.10
N ALA A 112 -6.23 -9.67 -13.41
CA ALA A 112 -6.71 -8.66 -12.46
C ALA A 112 -8.14 -8.94 -12.00
N LEU A 113 -9.02 -9.33 -12.94
CA LEU A 113 -10.40 -9.73 -12.62
C LEU A 113 -10.44 -10.98 -11.72
N GLU A 114 -9.60 -11.98 -11.99
CA GLU A 114 -9.49 -13.19 -11.16
C GLU A 114 -8.98 -12.89 -9.74
N GLN A 115 -8.05 -11.96 -9.59
CA GLN A 115 -7.54 -11.54 -8.28
C GLN A 115 -8.59 -10.74 -7.50
N ILE A 116 -9.33 -9.84 -8.16
CA ILE A 116 -10.46 -9.13 -7.56
C ILE A 116 -11.54 -10.12 -7.09
N ASP A 117 -11.91 -11.09 -7.94
CA ASP A 117 -12.85 -12.16 -7.57
C ASP A 117 -12.35 -12.95 -6.36
N LEU A 118 -11.06 -13.34 -6.34
CA LEU A 118 -10.45 -14.04 -5.23
C LEU A 118 -10.60 -13.27 -3.92
N ILE A 119 -10.27 -11.98 -3.90
CA ILE A 119 -10.38 -11.13 -2.71
C ILE A 119 -11.84 -11.10 -2.23
N ARG A 120 -12.79 -10.86 -3.14
CA ARG A 120 -14.23 -10.83 -2.82
C ARG A 120 -14.70 -12.16 -2.24
N ARG A 121 -14.30 -13.30 -2.82
CA ARG A 121 -14.66 -14.63 -2.31
C ARG A 121 -14.01 -14.95 -0.96
N LEU A 122 -12.77 -14.51 -0.74
CA LEU A 122 -12.08 -14.67 0.55
C LEU A 122 -12.85 -13.93 1.65
N VAL A 123 -13.15 -12.65 1.41
CA VAL A 123 -13.93 -11.82 2.34
C VAL A 123 -15.31 -12.44 2.61
N ASN A 124 -16.02 -12.87 1.57
CA ASN A 124 -17.34 -13.49 1.72
C ASN A 124 -17.30 -14.82 2.49
N LYS A 125 -16.23 -15.61 2.33
CA LYS A 125 -16.03 -16.87 3.06
C LYS A 125 -15.83 -16.64 4.57
N HIS A 126 -15.27 -15.49 4.95
CA HIS A 126 -14.98 -15.10 6.33
C HIS A 126 -15.82 -13.88 6.76
N ALA A 127 -17.09 -13.84 6.35
CA ALA A 127 -17.98 -12.68 6.55
C ALA A 127 -18.26 -12.36 8.04
N ASP A 128 -18.08 -13.32 8.93
CA ASP A 128 -18.11 -13.14 10.39
C ASP A 128 -16.99 -12.22 10.89
N SER A 129 -15.83 -12.24 10.23
CA SER A 129 -14.63 -11.54 10.64
C SER A 129 -14.20 -10.42 9.69
N MET A 130 -14.67 -10.44 8.43
CA MET A 130 -14.25 -9.52 7.36
C MET A 130 -15.46 -8.89 6.67
N VAL A 131 -15.27 -7.71 6.10
CA VAL A 131 -16.27 -7.02 5.26
C VAL A 131 -15.60 -6.29 4.11
N LEU A 132 -16.15 -6.45 2.90
CA LEU A 132 -15.68 -5.67 1.75
C LEU A 132 -16.22 -4.26 1.89
N VAL A 133 -15.34 -3.27 1.90
CA VAL A 133 -15.71 -1.86 1.95
C VAL A 133 -15.04 -1.10 0.83
N THR A 134 -15.70 -0.04 0.40
CA THR A 134 -15.30 0.73 -0.78
C THR A 134 -15.33 2.23 -0.52
N THR A 135 -15.40 2.65 0.73
CA THR A 135 -15.45 4.06 1.14
C THR A 135 -14.68 4.28 2.44
N ALA A 136 -14.28 5.52 2.70
CA ALA A 136 -13.63 5.86 3.96
C ALA A 136 -14.56 5.64 5.17
N GLU A 137 -15.85 5.99 5.03
CA GLU A 137 -16.87 5.69 6.04
C GLU A 137 -17.03 4.19 6.28
N GLY A 138 -16.92 3.37 5.23
CA GLY A 138 -16.99 1.92 5.33
C GLY A 138 -15.90 1.35 6.23
N ILE A 139 -14.69 1.91 6.19
CA ILE A 139 -13.59 1.56 7.12
C ILE A 139 -13.97 1.89 8.56
N GLU A 140 -14.44 3.11 8.81
CA GLU A 140 -14.82 3.57 10.15
C GLU A 140 -15.96 2.71 10.74
N ARG A 141 -16.93 2.31 9.91
CA ARG A 141 -18.02 1.41 10.31
C ARG A 141 -17.52 0.00 10.63
N ALA A 142 -16.71 -0.59 9.75
CA ALA A 142 -16.18 -1.94 9.96
C ALA A 142 -15.36 -2.04 11.26
N HIS A 143 -14.54 -1.02 11.55
CA HIS A 143 -13.79 -0.92 12.81
C HIS A 143 -14.69 -0.93 14.04
N LYS A 144 -15.78 -0.15 14.03
CA LYS A 144 -16.77 -0.14 15.12
C LYS A 144 -17.48 -1.49 15.29
N GLU A 145 -17.68 -2.22 14.20
CA GLU A 145 -18.24 -3.58 14.19
C GLU A 145 -17.22 -4.66 14.56
N ALA A 146 -15.96 -4.29 14.84
CA ALA A 146 -14.85 -5.21 15.10
C ALA A 146 -14.64 -6.23 13.96
N ARG A 147 -14.89 -5.81 12.71
CA ARG A 147 -14.66 -6.58 11.48
C ARG A 147 -13.53 -5.95 10.68
N LEU A 148 -12.72 -6.78 10.05
CA LEU A 148 -11.65 -6.32 9.18
C LEU A 148 -12.23 -5.70 7.90
N ALA A 149 -12.12 -4.38 7.76
CA ALA A 149 -12.41 -3.68 6.52
C ALA A 149 -11.43 -4.13 5.44
N SER A 150 -11.95 -4.79 4.42
CA SER A 150 -11.17 -5.29 3.29
C SER A 150 -11.45 -4.41 2.08
N LEU A 151 -10.40 -3.81 1.54
CA LEU A 151 -10.45 -2.98 0.34
C LEU A 151 -9.58 -3.62 -0.74
N ILE A 152 -9.79 -3.20 -1.99
CA ILE A 152 -9.04 -3.71 -3.14
C ILE A 152 -8.20 -2.60 -3.74
N GLY A 153 -6.92 -2.88 -3.90
CA GLY A 153 -6.00 -2.05 -4.65
C GLY A 153 -5.44 -2.82 -5.83
N VAL A 154 -5.49 -2.25 -7.03
CA VAL A 154 -4.95 -2.91 -8.22
C VAL A 154 -3.50 -2.47 -8.39
N GLU A 155 -2.58 -3.42 -8.37
CA GLU A 155 -1.15 -3.13 -8.47
C GLU A 155 -0.64 -3.36 -9.89
N GLY A 156 -0.39 -2.24 -10.58
CA GLY A 156 0.17 -2.19 -11.92
C GLY A 156 -0.83 -1.73 -12.97
N GLY A 157 -0.54 -0.60 -13.62
CA GLY A 157 -1.38 -0.02 -14.66
C GLY A 157 -1.56 -0.89 -15.91
N HIS A 158 -0.74 -1.92 -16.11
CA HIS A 158 -0.94 -2.92 -17.15
C HIS A 158 -2.21 -3.75 -16.95
N ALA A 159 -2.76 -3.81 -15.73
CA ALA A 159 -4.08 -4.40 -15.43
C ALA A 159 -5.24 -3.70 -16.14
N VAL A 160 -5.07 -2.42 -16.49
CA VAL A 160 -6.08 -1.61 -17.20
C VAL A 160 -6.06 -1.89 -18.70
N GLY A 161 -5.03 -2.57 -19.22
CA GLY A 161 -4.95 -2.86 -20.65
C GLY A 161 -4.95 -1.61 -21.54
N ALA A 162 -4.46 -0.47 -21.03
CA ALA A 162 -4.53 0.84 -21.70
C ALA A 162 -5.96 1.22 -22.17
N SER A 163 -6.97 0.97 -21.32
CA SER A 163 -8.37 1.28 -21.59
C SER A 163 -9.04 1.97 -20.40
N LEU A 164 -9.54 3.19 -20.60
CA LEU A 164 -10.33 3.91 -19.58
C LEU A 164 -11.63 3.16 -19.23
N ALA A 165 -12.19 2.39 -20.17
CA ALA A 165 -13.36 1.55 -19.90
C ALA A 165 -13.03 0.43 -18.90
N VAL A 166 -11.87 -0.23 -19.06
CA VAL A 166 -11.42 -1.25 -18.09
C VAL A 166 -11.18 -0.63 -16.73
N LEU A 167 -10.55 0.56 -16.66
CA LEU A 167 -10.36 1.30 -15.40
C LEU A 167 -11.69 1.51 -14.65
N ARG A 168 -12.73 1.98 -15.36
CA ARG A 168 -14.09 2.13 -14.79
C ARG A 168 -14.65 0.80 -14.30
N MET A 169 -14.50 -0.27 -15.08
CA MET A 169 -14.98 -1.60 -14.66
C MET A 169 -14.26 -2.12 -13.41
N LEU A 170 -12.94 -1.90 -13.27
CA LEU A 170 -12.21 -2.26 -12.06
C LEU A 170 -12.74 -1.48 -10.84
N TYR A 171 -13.09 -0.20 -11.01
CA TYR A 171 -13.71 0.60 -9.95
C TYR A 171 -15.06 0.04 -9.50
N GLU A 172 -15.94 -0.32 -10.46
CA GLU A 172 -17.25 -0.94 -10.19
C GLU A 172 -17.11 -2.28 -9.46
N LEU A 173 -16.05 -3.04 -9.76
CA LEU A 173 -15.74 -4.30 -9.09
C LEU A 173 -15.13 -4.11 -7.69
N GLY A 174 -14.93 -2.87 -7.24
CA GLY A 174 -14.55 -2.51 -5.88
C GLY A 174 -13.12 -2.00 -5.71
N ALA A 175 -12.34 -1.84 -6.79
CA ALA A 175 -11.00 -1.26 -6.70
C ALA A 175 -11.06 0.20 -6.23
N ARG A 176 -10.19 0.59 -5.29
CA ARG A 176 -10.14 1.94 -4.70
C ARG A 176 -8.79 2.62 -4.79
N TYR A 177 -7.75 1.92 -5.19
CA TYR A 177 -6.57 2.54 -5.79
C TYR A 177 -6.11 1.77 -7.04
N LEU A 178 -5.35 2.45 -7.89
CA LEU A 178 -4.52 1.84 -8.92
C LEU A 178 -3.08 2.32 -8.76
N THR A 179 -2.14 1.38 -8.63
CA THR A 179 -0.70 1.63 -8.73
C THR A 179 -0.35 1.82 -10.20
N LEU A 180 0.11 3.01 -10.59
CA LEU A 180 0.21 3.38 -12.02
C LEU A 180 1.14 2.45 -12.83
N THR A 181 2.16 1.90 -12.18
CA THR A 181 3.06 0.87 -12.73
C THR A 181 3.33 -0.20 -11.68
N HIS A 182 3.87 -1.34 -12.09
CA HIS A 182 4.61 -2.22 -11.17
C HIS A 182 6.11 -2.07 -11.51
N THR A 183 6.94 -3.11 -11.42
CA THR A 183 8.34 -3.12 -11.88
C THR A 183 8.50 -3.19 -13.41
N CYS A 184 7.56 -2.60 -14.16
CA CYS A 184 7.58 -2.49 -15.60
C CYS A 184 6.83 -1.23 -16.04
N ASN A 185 7.34 -0.58 -17.08
CA ASN A 185 6.65 0.54 -17.71
C ASN A 185 5.32 0.06 -18.31
N THR A 186 4.33 0.95 -18.30
CA THR A 186 3.18 0.83 -19.20
C THR A 186 3.44 1.68 -20.45
N PRO A 187 2.63 1.56 -21.52
CA PRO A 187 2.68 2.51 -22.64
C PRO A 187 2.45 3.98 -22.27
N TRP A 188 2.07 4.28 -21.03
CA TRP A 188 1.65 5.62 -20.61
C TRP A 188 2.26 6.10 -19.29
N ALA A 189 3.07 5.29 -18.61
CA ALA A 189 3.80 5.64 -17.39
C ALA A 189 5.12 4.87 -17.26
N ASP A 190 6.18 5.56 -16.81
CA ASP A 190 7.46 4.93 -16.46
C ASP A 190 7.48 4.43 -15.00
N CYS A 191 8.02 3.23 -14.80
CA CYS A 191 8.25 2.64 -13.48
C CYS A 191 9.62 3.00 -12.90
N SER A 192 9.82 2.71 -11.62
CA SER A 192 11.00 3.10 -10.83
C SER A 192 12.30 2.56 -11.38
N THR A 193 12.29 1.47 -12.15
CA THR A 193 13.53 0.97 -12.79
C THR A 193 14.10 2.00 -13.76
N ALA A 194 13.29 2.92 -14.29
CA ALA A 194 13.78 4.02 -15.14
C ALA A 194 14.74 4.98 -14.40
N ASP A 195 14.72 5.01 -13.06
CA ASP A 195 15.62 5.83 -12.24
C ASP A 195 16.91 5.09 -11.86
N GLU A 196 17.04 3.81 -12.21
CA GLU A 196 18.24 3.02 -11.88
C GLU A 196 19.43 3.40 -12.78
N PRO A 197 20.66 3.28 -12.27
CA PRO A 197 21.86 3.61 -13.04
C PRO A 197 21.92 2.88 -14.39
N GLY A 198 22.07 3.65 -15.47
CA GLY A 198 22.19 3.14 -16.84
C GLY A 198 20.86 2.84 -17.55
N GLN A 199 19.72 3.10 -16.90
CA GLN A 199 18.40 2.99 -17.54
C GLN A 199 18.01 4.31 -18.22
N VAL A 200 17.20 4.20 -19.27
CA VAL A 200 16.66 5.35 -20.01
C VAL A 200 15.14 5.32 -19.90
N PRO A 201 14.49 6.39 -19.40
CA PRO A 201 13.03 6.49 -19.36
C PRO A 201 12.42 6.31 -20.76
N GLN A 202 11.31 5.57 -20.85
CA GLN A 202 10.64 5.37 -22.13
C GLN A 202 9.80 6.61 -22.50
N ILE A 203 9.18 7.24 -21.50
CA ILE A 203 8.22 8.34 -21.68
C ILE A 203 8.76 9.65 -21.07
N GLY A 204 9.51 9.55 -19.98
CA GLY A 204 9.90 10.68 -19.14
C GLY A 204 8.86 11.05 -18.09
N GLY A 205 8.02 10.10 -17.65
CA GLY A 205 6.95 10.32 -16.67
C GLY A 205 5.60 9.78 -17.15
N LEU A 206 4.61 10.67 -17.30
CA LEU A 206 3.29 10.35 -17.86
C LEU A 206 3.15 10.84 -19.30
N SER A 207 2.61 9.99 -20.18
CA SER A 207 2.14 10.41 -21.50
C SER A 207 0.84 11.23 -21.38
N ASN A 208 0.34 11.79 -22.49
CA ASN A 208 -0.97 12.47 -22.48
C ASN A 208 -2.09 11.51 -22.07
N PHE A 209 -2.10 10.27 -22.61
CA PHE A 209 -3.04 9.24 -22.17
C PHE A 209 -2.86 8.91 -20.68
N GLY A 210 -1.63 8.87 -20.18
CA GLY A 210 -1.36 8.66 -18.74
C GLY A 210 -1.95 9.75 -17.85
N LYS A 211 -1.96 11.01 -18.31
CA LYS A 211 -2.66 12.11 -17.62
C LYS A 211 -4.17 11.89 -17.61
N SER A 212 -4.73 11.42 -18.72
CA SER A 212 -6.16 11.09 -18.82
C SER A 212 -6.55 9.94 -17.88
N VAL A 213 -5.69 8.94 -17.71
CA VAL A 213 -5.87 7.88 -16.69
C VAL A 213 -5.97 8.50 -15.30
N VAL A 214 -5.03 9.38 -14.92
CA VAL A 214 -5.04 10.07 -13.61
C VAL A 214 -6.32 10.90 -13.42
N LEU A 215 -6.76 11.63 -14.45
CA LEU A 215 -7.96 12.46 -14.38
C LEU A 215 -9.25 11.61 -14.29
N GLU A 216 -9.33 10.48 -15.00
CA GLU A 216 -10.46 9.55 -14.88
C GLU A 216 -10.49 8.89 -13.49
N MET A 217 -9.32 8.59 -12.90
CA MET A 217 -9.24 8.15 -11.50
C MET A 217 -9.79 9.21 -10.54
N ASN A 218 -9.46 10.50 -10.74
CA ASN A 218 -10.04 11.59 -9.94
C ASN A 218 -11.56 11.68 -10.11
N ARG A 219 -12.08 11.57 -11.34
CA ARG A 219 -13.52 11.58 -11.63
C ARG A 219 -14.25 10.41 -10.97
N LEU A 220 -13.62 9.23 -10.91
CA LEU A 220 -14.15 8.04 -10.25
C LEU A 220 -14.05 8.12 -8.71
N GLY A 221 -13.14 8.92 -8.15
CA GLY A 221 -12.77 8.82 -6.74
C GLY A 221 -11.96 7.56 -6.45
N MET A 222 -11.11 7.16 -7.39
CA MET A 222 -10.08 6.13 -7.21
C MET A 222 -8.76 6.82 -6.81
N MET A 223 -8.12 6.36 -5.75
CA MET A 223 -6.82 6.89 -5.32
C MET A 223 -5.73 6.56 -6.35
N VAL A 224 -4.91 7.55 -6.67
CA VAL A 224 -3.72 7.40 -7.51
C VAL A 224 -2.57 6.92 -6.64
N ASP A 225 -2.09 5.70 -6.88
CA ASP A 225 -0.96 5.13 -6.15
C ASP A 225 0.34 5.23 -6.96
N LEU A 226 1.34 5.84 -6.33
CA LEU A 226 2.65 6.16 -6.89
C LEU A 226 3.76 5.24 -6.39
N SER A 227 3.44 4.21 -5.59
CA SER A 227 4.40 3.10 -5.43
C SER A 227 4.77 2.52 -6.80
N HIS A 228 5.99 2.02 -6.94
CA HIS A 228 6.60 1.50 -8.18
C HIS A 228 6.86 2.46 -9.32
N VAL A 229 6.41 3.72 -9.28
CA VAL A 229 6.61 4.64 -10.40
C VAL A 229 7.98 5.32 -10.36
N SER A 230 8.45 5.83 -11.50
CA SER A 230 9.67 6.66 -11.54
C SER A 230 9.45 8.04 -10.93
N VAL A 231 10.50 8.71 -10.49
CA VAL A 231 10.43 10.07 -9.94
C VAL A 231 9.76 11.05 -10.93
N PRO A 232 10.08 11.08 -12.23
CA PRO A 232 9.33 11.87 -13.20
C PRO A 232 7.83 11.56 -13.21
N THR A 233 7.45 10.28 -13.12
CA THR A 233 6.04 9.87 -13.03
C THR A 233 5.40 10.35 -11.72
N MET A 234 6.11 10.30 -10.58
CA MET A 234 5.62 10.81 -9.30
C MET A 234 5.23 12.29 -9.42
N LEU A 235 6.15 13.11 -9.97
CA LEU A 235 5.96 14.55 -10.11
C LEU A 235 4.85 14.88 -11.12
N ALA A 236 4.84 14.20 -12.26
CA ALA A 236 3.81 14.38 -13.28
C ALA A 236 2.41 14.02 -12.76
N ALA A 237 2.27 12.89 -12.03
CA ALA A 237 1.00 12.48 -11.45
C ALA A 237 0.51 13.44 -10.36
N MET A 238 1.38 13.87 -9.44
CA MET A 238 1.02 14.86 -8.41
C MET A 238 0.62 16.22 -8.99
N THR A 239 1.25 16.62 -10.10
CA THR A 239 0.90 17.87 -10.79
C THR A 239 -0.40 17.76 -11.59
N THR A 240 -0.71 16.56 -12.12
CA THR A 240 -1.92 16.31 -12.92
C THR A 240 -3.15 16.08 -12.03
N SER A 241 -2.98 15.40 -10.90
CA SER A 241 -4.09 14.97 -10.06
C SER A 241 -4.82 16.15 -9.41
N ARG A 242 -6.16 16.13 -9.49
CA ARG A 242 -7.06 17.05 -8.78
C ARG A 242 -7.32 16.63 -7.32
N ALA A 243 -6.92 15.43 -6.94
CA ALA A 243 -7.08 14.87 -5.60
C ALA A 243 -5.71 14.47 -4.99
N PRO A 244 -5.60 14.35 -3.66
CA PRO A 244 -4.41 13.80 -3.03
C PRO A 244 -4.07 12.40 -3.54
N VAL A 245 -2.77 12.13 -3.69
CA VAL A 245 -2.25 10.83 -4.12
C VAL A 245 -1.72 10.01 -2.93
N ILE A 246 -1.51 8.71 -3.14
CA ILE A 246 -0.88 7.84 -2.16
C ILE A 246 0.41 7.24 -2.71
N PHE A 247 1.30 6.84 -1.81
CA PHE A 247 2.24 5.75 -2.05
C PHE A 247 1.84 4.61 -1.12
N SER A 248 1.28 3.52 -1.64
CA SER A 248 0.69 2.44 -0.84
C SER A 248 1.73 1.63 -0.06
N HIS A 249 2.97 1.57 -0.55
CA HIS A 249 4.11 0.90 0.09
C HIS A 249 5.45 1.43 -0.48
N SER A 250 5.92 2.56 0.02
CA SER A 250 7.25 3.11 -0.32
C SER A 250 7.89 3.76 0.91
N SER A 251 9.22 3.78 0.96
CA SER A 251 9.97 4.32 2.10
C SER A 251 10.78 5.55 1.69
N ALA A 252 11.50 6.16 2.64
CA ALA A 252 12.29 7.38 2.39
C ALA A 252 13.63 7.12 1.68
N HIS A 253 13.85 7.76 0.54
CA HIS A 253 15.06 7.56 -0.29
C HIS A 253 16.34 8.09 0.37
N ALA A 254 16.22 9.10 1.22
CA ALA A 254 17.37 9.69 1.91
C ALA A 254 18.06 8.73 2.89
N LEU A 255 17.33 7.72 3.40
CA LEU A 255 17.86 6.71 4.31
C LEU A 255 18.30 5.44 3.58
N CYS A 256 17.60 5.08 2.50
CA CYS A 256 17.97 4.00 1.60
C CYS A 256 17.76 4.43 0.14
N ASN A 257 18.88 4.53 -0.61
CA ASN A 257 18.96 4.93 -2.02
C ASN A 257 18.48 3.81 -2.96
N SER A 258 17.23 3.39 -2.78
CA SER A 258 16.52 2.50 -3.69
C SER A 258 15.61 3.33 -4.60
N SER A 259 15.56 2.99 -5.90
CA SER A 259 14.61 3.60 -6.84
C SER A 259 13.15 3.44 -6.41
N ARG A 260 12.84 2.47 -5.54
CA ARG A 260 11.50 2.25 -4.98
C ARG A 260 11.11 3.24 -3.88
N ASN A 261 12.06 4.02 -3.38
CA ASN A 261 11.85 4.97 -2.30
C ASN A 261 11.64 6.40 -2.79
N VAL A 262 10.91 7.19 -1.99
CA VAL A 262 10.49 8.55 -2.35
C VAL A 262 11.57 9.56 -1.96
N PRO A 263 12.08 10.37 -2.91
CA PRO A 263 13.05 11.41 -2.61
C PRO A 263 12.40 12.62 -1.94
N ASP A 264 13.19 13.36 -1.15
CA ASP A 264 12.70 14.48 -0.33
C ASP A 264 11.96 15.56 -1.12
N HIS A 265 12.35 15.83 -2.37
CA HIS A 265 11.66 16.82 -3.20
C HIS A 265 10.25 16.35 -3.60
N ALA A 266 10.06 15.04 -3.84
CA ALA A 266 8.75 14.46 -4.06
C ALA A 266 7.92 14.41 -2.77
N LEU A 267 8.54 14.14 -1.60
CA LEU A 267 7.88 14.22 -0.29
C LEU A 267 7.35 15.64 0.02
N ARG A 268 8.11 16.69 -0.36
CA ARG A 268 7.63 18.07 -0.19
C ARG A 268 6.45 18.39 -1.11
N LEU A 269 6.48 17.94 -2.37
CA LEU A 269 5.34 18.12 -3.28
C LEU A 269 4.11 17.33 -2.83
N LEU A 270 4.31 16.12 -2.30
CA LEU A 270 3.24 15.32 -1.70
C LEU A 270 2.54 16.08 -0.56
N ALA A 271 3.32 16.72 0.31
CA ALA A 271 2.76 17.53 1.39
C ALA A 271 1.92 18.69 0.86
N GLN A 272 2.42 19.39 -0.17
CA GLN A 272 1.71 20.50 -0.82
C GLN A 272 0.41 20.06 -1.50
N THR A 273 0.36 18.83 -2.03
CA THR A 273 -0.81 18.26 -2.71
C THR A 273 -1.72 17.44 -1.79
N GLY A 274 -1.41 17.37 -0.49
CA GLY A 274 -2.27 16.73 0.52
C GLY A 274 -2.12 15.20 0.63
N GLY A 275 -1.19 14.58 -0.10
CA GLY A 275 -1.05 13.12 -0.23
C GLY A 275 -0.48 12.42 1.00
N ILE A 276 -0.20 11.12 0.89
CA ILE A 276 0.37 10.29 1.97
C ILE A 276 1.38 9.28 1.44
N VAL A 277 2.46 9.04 2.20
CA VAL A 277 3.37 7.90 1.99
C VAL A 277 3.13 6.86 3.08
N MET A 278 2.79 5.65 2.65
CA MET A 278 2.58 4.51 3.53
C MET A 278 3.86 3.66 3.52
N VAL A 279 4.55 3.61 4.66
CA VAL A 279 5.93 3.12 4.74
C VAL A 279 5.99 1.60 4.59
N SER A 280 6.82 1.13 3.66
CA SER A 280 7.08 -0.29 3.40
C SER A 280 8.10 -0.86 4.38
N PHE A 281 7.96 -2.14 4.72
CA PHE A 281 8.84 -2.83 5.67
C PHE A 281 9.91 -3.67 4.97
N TYR A 282 10.03 -3.64 3.64
CA TYR A 282 11.00 -4.49 2.96
C TYR A 282 12.45 -4.08 3.31
N PRO A 283 13.32 -4.98 3.82
CA PRO A 283 14.69 -4.62 4.19
C PRO A 283 15.49 -3.97 3.06
N HIS A 284 15.27 -4.38 1.81
CA HIS A 284 15.92 -3.75 0.66
C HIS A 284 15.49 -2.28 0.42
N PHE A 285 14.36 -1.84 0.99
CA PHE A 285 13.86 -0.47 0.94
C PHE A 285 14.07 0.28 2.26
N ILE A 286 14.38 -0.44 3.35
CA ILE A 286 14.62 0.12 4.68
C ILE A 286 16.12 0.34 4.92
N SER A 287 16.92 -0.73 4.89
CA SER A 287 18.35 -0.64 5.17
C SER A 287 19.22 -0.75 3.91
N CYS A 288 18.59 -0.83 2.73
CA CYS A 288 19.28 -1.11 1.46
C CYS A 288 20.08 -2.42 1.51
N GLY A 289 19.62 -3.39 2.31
CA GLY A 289 20.25 -4.68 2.51
C GLY A 289 19.24 -5.75 2.91
N GLU A 290 19.75 -6.93 3.28
CA GLU A 290 18.89 -8.08 3.62
C GLU A 290 18.40 -8.07 5.08
N LYS A 291 18.95 -7.19 5.92
CA LYS A 291 18.64 -7.12 7.36
C LYS A 291 18.27 -5.71 7.75
N SER A 292 17.15 -5.57 8.43
CA SER A 292 16.70 -4.33 9.06
C SER A 292 16.00 -4.66 10.37
N THR A 293 15.73 -3.63 11.18
CA THR A 293 14.96 -3.75 12.42
C THR A 293 13.72 -2.85 12.42
N LEU A 294 12.87 -3.04 13.41
CA LEU A 294 11.73 -2.17 13.68
C LEU A 294 12.15 -0.70 13.84
N GLU A 295 13.31 -0.43 14.48
CA GLU A 295 13.85 0.91 14.65
C GLU A 295 14.24 1.56 13.30
N ASP A 296 14.74 0.77 12.35
CA ASP A 296 15.01 1.28 11.00
C ASP A 296 13.71 1.71 10.30
N VAL A 297 12.64 0.92 10.43
CA VAL A 297 11.29 1.30 9.94
C VAL A 297 10.81 2.58 10.62
N ALA A 298 10.95 2.69 11.94
CA ALA A 298 10.62 3.90 12.69
C ALA A 298 11.43 5.12 12.20
N ALA A 299 12.70 4.93 11.81
CA ALA A 299 13.53 5.99 11.23
C ALA A 299 12.96 6.51 9.90
N HIS A 300 12.47 5.63 9.02
CA HIS A 300 11.79 6.05 7.78
C HIS A 300 10.49 6.80 8.07
N ILE A 301 9.65 6.33 9.01
CA ILE A 301 8.44 7.02 9.43
C ILE A 301 8.77 8.43 9.96
N ASN A 302 9.81 8.55 10.79
CA ASN A 302 10.28 9.82 11.33
C ASN A 302 10.83 10.75 10.24
N HIS A 303 11.54 10.23 9.24
CA HIS A 303 12.04 11.02 8.13
C HIS A 303 10.90 11.56 7.26
N VAL A 304 9.92 10.73 6.90
CA VAL A 304 8.73 11.19 6.16
C VAL A 304 7.97 12.25 6.97
N ARG A 305 7.74 12.03 8.27
CA ARG A 305 7.14 13.02 9.17
C ARG A 305 7.93 14.34 9.18
N LYS A 306 9.27 14.28 9.19
CA LYS A 306 10.13 15.46 9.21
C LYS A 306 10.03 16.29 7.92
N ILE A 307 9.95 15.63 6.76
CA ILE A 307 9.97 16.30 5.45
C ILE A 307 8.57 16.71 4.99
N ALA A 308 7.61 15.79 5.07
CA ALA A 308 6.25 15.99 4.58
C ALA A 308 5.28 16.46 5.67
N GLY A 309 5.55 16.16 6.95
CA GLY A 309 4.66 16.46 8.07
C GLY A 309 3.92 15.21 8.58
N VAL A 310 3.44 15.27 9.83
CA VAL A 310 2.78 14.13 10.50
C VAL A 310 1.50 13.68 9.83
N ASP A 311 0.88 14.56 9.05
CA ASP A 311 -0.33 14.26 8.29
C ASP A 311 -0.07 13.40 7.04
N HIS A 312 1.18 13.24 6.61
CA HIS A 312 1.53 12.67 5.30
C HIS A 312 2.25 11.31 5.38
N VAL A 313 2.14 10.64 6.53
CA VAL A 313 2.76 9.32 6.76
C VAL A 313 1.73 8.30 7.23
N GLY A 314 1.82 7.08 6.70
CA GLY A 314 0.97 5.92 7.01
C GLY A 314 1.78 4.63 7.02
N ILE A 315 1.09 3.49 7.08
CA ILE A 315 1.70 2.15 7.15
C ILE A 315 1.30 1.33 5.93
N GLY A 316 2.28 0.81 5.19
CA GLY A 316 2.04 0.02 3.98
C GLY A 316 3.08 -1.08 3.88
N ALA A 317 2.99 -2.06 4.79
CA ALA A 317 4.10 -2.95 5.08
C ALA A 317 4.62 -3.72 3.85
N GLY A 318 3.72 -4.07 2.92
CA GLY A 318 4.04 -4.95 1.79
C GLY A 318 4.14 -6.41 2.21
N TYR A 319 3.51 -6.79 3.33
CA TYR A 319 3.48 -8.17 3.79
C TYR A 319 2.92 -9.08 2.70
N ASP A 320 3.45 -10.31 2.69
CA ASP A 320 3.18 -11.33 1.66
C ASP A 320 3.70 -11.00 0.25
N GLY A 321 4.18 -9.78 0.03
CA GLY A 321 4.86 -9.30 -1.19
C GLY A 321 6.37 -9.15 -1.03
N ILE A 322 6.89 -9.50 0.15
CA ILE A 322 8.30 -9.46 0.51
C ILE A 322 8.72 -10.83 1.06
N ASN A 323 9.98 -11.22 0.86
CA ASN A 323 10.55 -12.47 1.41
C ASN A 323 11.44 -12.26 2.64
N LEU A 324 11.66 -11.01 3.02
CA LEU A 324 12.47 -10.60 4.16
C LEU A 324 11.68 -9.56 4.93
N THR A 325 11.72 -9.64 6.25
CA THR A 325 11.04 -8.71 7.15
C THR A 325 12.03 -8.14 8.17
N PRO A 326 11.79 -6.94 8.71
CA PRO A 326 12.62 -6.39 9.76
C PRO A 326 12.48 -7.21 11.05
N THR A 327 13.56 -7.32 11.82
CA THR A 327 13.51 -7.92 13.16
C THR A 327 12.57 -7.09 14.05
N GLY A 328 11.62 -7.75 14.71
CA GLY A 328 10.55 -7.11 15.48
C GLY A 328 9.29 -6.80 14.67
N LEU A 329 9.31 -7.01 13.35
CA LEU A 329 8.19 -6.80 12.40
C LEU A 329 8.01 -8.03 11.50
N GLU A 330 8.11 -9.22 12.07
CA GLU A 330 8.14 -10.47 11.31
C GLU A 330 6.86 -10.74 10.52
N ASP A 331 5.70 -10.28 11.02
CA ASP A 331 4.40 -10.52 10.41
C ASP A 331 3.35 -9.49 10.85
N VAL A 332 2.13 -9.61 10.33
CA VAL A 332 1.04 -8.66 10.60
C VAL A 332 0.62 -8.59 12.09
N SER A 333 1.16 -9.45 12.97
CA SER A 333 0.90 -9.38 14.41
C SER A 333 1.69 -8.28 15.13
N LYS A 334 2.68 -7.66 14.46
CA LYS A 334 3.75 -6.87 15.11
C LYS A 334 3.56 -5.35 15.07
N TYR A 335 2.47 -4.86 14.48
CA TYR A 335 2.22 -3.42 14.43
C TYR A 335 2.16 -2.74 15.82
N PRO A 336 1.54 -3.32 16.87
CA PRO A 336 1.50 -2.68 18.19
C PRO A 336 2.89 -2.36 18.76
N GLU A 337 3.89 -3.21 18.49
CA GLU A 337 5.27 -3.03 18.89
C GLU A 337 5.89 -1.79 18.19
N LEU A 338 5.59 -1.57 16.90
CA LEU A 338 6.06 -0.38 16.17
C LEU A 338 5.46 0.92 16.75
N PHE A 339 4.17 0.91 17.07
CA PHE A 339 3.55 2.08 17.70
C PHE A 339 4.09 2.33 19.11
N ALA A 340 4.39 1.27 19.87
CA ALA A 340 5.03 1.38 21.18
C ALA A 340 6.45 1.98 21.08
N GLU A 341 7.19 1.64 20.03
CA GLU A 341 8.52 2.20 19.74
C GLU A 341 8.44 3.69 19.40
N LEU A 342 7.48 4.09 18.57
CA LEU A 342 7.28 5.49 18.21
C LEU A 342 6.85 6.34 19.42
N LEU A 343 6.00 5.79 20.30
CA LEU A 343 5.66 6.40 21.59
C LEU A 343 6.91 6.58 22.47
N ALA A 344 7.83 5.62 22.46
CA ALA A 344 9.10 5.72 23.20
C ALA A 344 9.97 6.88 22.69
N HIS A 345 9.81 7.24 21.41
CA HIS A 345 10.57 8.28 20.72
C HIS A 345 9.78 9.59 20.54
N GLY A 346 8.85 9.87 21.44
CA GLY A 346 8.22 11.19 21.57
C GLY A 346 7.07 11.46 20.60
N TRP A 347 6.50 10.43 19.97
CA TRP A 347 5.21 10.59 19.30
C TRP A 347 4.10 10.80 20.32
N SER A 348 3.24 11.79 20.05
CA SER A 348 2.02 11.97 20.86
C SER A 348 0.97 10.92 20.47
N GLU A 349 0.02 10.63 21.38
CA GLU A 349 -1.08 9.70 21.05
C GLU A 349 -1.88 10.17 19.82
N LYS A 350 -2.06 11.49 19.65
CA LYS A 350 -2.72 12.07 18.47
C LYS A 350 -1.95 11.81 17.19
N ASP A 351 -0.62 11.91 17.22
CA ASP A 351 0.23 11.61 16.06
C ASP A 351 0.21 10.11 15.74
N ILE A 352 0.16 9.25 16.76
CA ILE A 352 -0.02 7.81 16.59
C ILE A 352 -1.38 7.49 15.96
N GLN A 353 -2.46 8.16 16.39
CA GLN A 353 -3.78 8.00 15.77
C GLN A 353 -3.77 8.39 14.27
N LYS A 354 -3.09 9.49 13.95
CA LYS A 354 -2.87 9.93 12.57
C LYS A 354 -2.16 8.87 11.74
N LEU A 355 -1.02 8.38 12.23
CA LEU A 355 -0.23 7.33 11.57
C LEU A 355 -1.01 6.02 11.42
N ALA A 356 -1.77 5.62 12.44
CA ALA A 356 -2.51 4.36 12.45
C ALA A 356 -3.51 4.28 11.31
N GLY A 357 -4.24 5.36 11.02
CA GLY A 357 -5.19 5.32 9.91
C GLY A 357 -5.93 6.62 9.62
N LEU A 358 -5.95 7.59 10.55
CA LEU A 358 -6.69 8.83 10.30
C LEU A 358 -6.11 9.64 9.13
N ASN A 359 -4.81 9.54 8.86
CA ASN A 359 -4.19 10.17 7.68
C ASN A 359 -4.72 9.58 6.37
N LEU A 360 -4.84 8.25 6.28
CA LEU A 360 -5.40 7.61 5.10
C LEU A 360 -6.90 7.91 4.96
N ILE A 361 -7.66 7.88 6.06
CA ILE A 361 -9.08 8.26 6.05
C ILE A 361 -9.26 9.69 5.52
N ARG A 362 -8.40 10.63 5.92
CA ARG A 362 -8.42 12.01 5.39
C ARG A 362 -8.19 12.02 3.88
N VAL A 363 -7.16 11.33 3.40
CA VAL A 363 -6.83 11.27 1.97
C VAL A 363 -7.98 10.63 1.18
N PHE A 364 -8.53 9.52 1.67
CA PHE A 364 -9.61 8.83 0.99
C PHE A 364 -10.89 9.68 0.94
N LYS A 365 -11.26 10.35 2.05
CA LYS A 365 -12.37 11.32 2.07
C LYS A 365 -12.16 12.47 1.09
N ALA A 366 -10.93 12.98 0.96
CA ALA A 366 -10.62 14.04 -0.01
C ALA A 366 -10.78 13.55 -1.46
N VAL A 367 -10.39 12.32 -1.75
CA VAL A 367 -10.58 11.69 -3.07
C VAL A 367 -12.06 11.48 -3.39
N GLU A 368 -12.85 11.02 -2.41
CA GLU A 368 -14.31 10.90 -2.55
C GLU A 368 -14.99 12.27 -2.75
N GLN A 369 -14.54 13.30 -2.03
CA GLN A 369 -15.05 14.65 -2.20
C GLN A 369 -14.78 15.21 -3.60
N ILE A 370 -13.61 14.94 -4.17
CA ILE A 370 -13.31 15.36 -5.55
C ILE A 370 -14.24 14.65 -6.53
N ARG A 371 -14.46 13.33 -6.41
CA ARG A 371 -15.46 12.61 -7.22
C ARG A 371 -16.83 13.29 -7.16
N ASP A 372 -17.31 13.58 -5.95
CA ASP A 372 -18.65 14.14 -5.75
C ASP A 372 -18.77 15.55 -6.33
N ASN A 373 -17.72 16.37 -6.21
CA ASN A 373 -17.66 17.70 -6.82
C ASN A 373 -17.69 17.61 -8.36
N LEU A 374 -16.90 16.71 -8.96
CA LEU A 374 -16.86 16.50 -10.41
C LEU A 374 -18.18 16.00 -10.96
N ALA A 375 -18.85 15.11 -10.24
CA ALA A 375 -20.19 14.65 -10.59
C ALA A 375 -21.21 15.79 -10.52
N ALA A 376 -21.14 16.64 -9.49
CA ALA A 376 -21.99 17.83 -9.37
C ALA A 376 -21.73 18.88 -10.47
N GLU A 377 -20.49 18.97 -10.96
CA GLU A 377 -20.10 19.78 -12.12
C GLU A 377 -20.53 19.18 -13.46
N GLY A 378 -21.10 17.95 -13.48
CA GLY A 378 -21.52 17.27 -14.70
C GLY A 378 -20.36 16.73 -15.53
N MET A 379 -19.23 16.38 -14.90
CA MET A 379 -18.08 15.82 -15.61
C MET A 379 -18.40 14.42 -16.13
N GLU A 380 -18.49 14.29 -17.46
CA GLU A 380 -18.68 13.02 -18.16
C GLU A 380 -17.42 12.13 -18.10
N PRO A 381 -17.55 10.80 -18.24
CA PRO A 381 -16.42 9.89 -18.35
C PRO A 381 -15.46 10.27 -19.47
N LEU A 382 -14.15 10.15 -19.21
CA LEU A 382 -13.16 10.32 -20.27
C LEU A 382 -13.20 9.11 -21.23
N GLU A 383 -13.20 9.41 -22.54
CA GLU A 383 -13.34 8.42 -23.62
C GLU A 383 -12.13 8.39 -24.57
N GLU A 384 -11.06 9.10 -24.22
CA GLU A 384 -9.83 9.14 -25.00
C GLU A 384 -9.21 7.73 -25.11
N GLU A 385 -8.85 7.36 -26.33
CA GLU A 385 -8.10 6.13 -26.60
C GLU A 385 -6.60 6.42 -26.54
N ILE A 386 -5.83 5.41 -26.14
CA ILE A 386 -4.37 5.49 -26.24
C ILE A 386 -3.97 5.64 -27.72
N PRO A 387 -3.05 6.56 -28.06
CA PRO A 387 -2.54 6.69 -29.42
C PRO A 387 -1.99 5.35 -29.93
N GLN A 388 -2.23 5.03 -31.21
CA GLN A 388 -1.84 3.73 -31.76
C GLN A 388 -0.32 3.57 -31.68
N GLU A 389 0.43 4.63 -31.98
CA GLU A 389 1.89 4.69 -31.92
C GLU A 389 2.49 4.26 -30.57
N ASP A 390 1.77 4.49 -29.46
CA ASP A 390 2.23 4.11 -28.12
C ASP A 390 2.09 2.60 -27.86
N ILE A 391 1.32 1.90 -28.70
CA ILE A 391 1.06 0.45 -28.60
C ILE A 391 1.46 -0.36 -29.84
N ILE A 392 1.97 0.29 -30.90
CA ILE A 392 2.47 -0.40 -32.12
C ILE A 392 3.54 -1.43 -31.75
N GLY A 393 3.41 -2.64 -32.31
CA GLY A 393 4.34 -3.75 -32.05
C GLY A 393 4.11 -4.45 -30.72
N ARG A 394 3.13 -3.99 -29.92
CA ARG A 394 2.70 -4.58 -28.65
C ARG A 394 1.19 -4.92 -28.67
N ASP A 395 0.58 -4.91 -29.85
CA ASP A 395 -0.84 -5.12 -30.11
C ASP A 395 -1.18 -6.53 -30.63
N TYR A 396 -0.22 -7.46 -30.63
CA TYR A 396 -0.36 -8.82 -31.17
C TYR A 396 -1.46 -9.67 -30.49
N CYS A 397 -1.87 -9.31 -29.26
CA CYS A 397 -3.00 -9.92 -28.54
C CYS A 397 -4.21 -8.98 -28.42
N ARG A 398 -4.30 -7.92 -29.24
CA ARG A 398 -5.45 -7.02 -29.31
C ARG A 398 -6.15 -7.16 -30.65
N TYR A 399 -7.47 -7.18 -30.62
CA TYR A 399 -8.27 -7.08 -31.84
C TYR A 399 -8.43 -5.60 -32.21
N ASN A 400 -7.67 -5.14 -33.21
CA ASN A 400 -7.80 -3.77 -33.71
C ASN A 400 -8.94 -3.70 -34.72
N ILE A 401 -10.02 -3.00 -34.35
CA ILE A 401 -11.04 -2.60 -35.31
C ILE A 401 -10.39 -1.54 -36.22
N LYS A 402 -10.23 -1.85 -37.51
CA LYS A 402 -9.78 -0.85 -38.49
C LYS A 402 -10.80 0.29 -38.48
N ARG A 403 -10.42 1.46 -37.97
CA ARG A 403 -11.24 2.66 -38.14
C ARG A 403 -11.34 2.96 -39.64
N PRO A 404 -12.53 3.25 -40.18
CA PRO A 404 -12.62 3.75 -41.54
C PRO A 404 -11.76 5.01 -41.64
N MET A 405 -10.86 5.06 -42.63
CA MET A 405 -10.12 6.28 -42.93
C MET A 405 -11.15 7.37 -43.16
N THR A 406 -11.15 8.40 -42.31
CA THR A 406 -11.92 9.62 -42.56
C THR A 406 -11.44 10.20 -43.90
N PRO A 407 -12.36 10.52 -44.84
CA PRO A 407 -12.03 10.98 -46.19
C PRO A 407 -11.09 12.19 -46.24
#